data_AF-A0AAN8KD20-F1
#
_entry.id   AF-A0AAN8KD20-F1
#
_cell.length_a   1.000
_cell.length_b   1.000
_cell.length_c   1.000
_cell.angle_alpha   90.00
_cell.angle_beta   90.00
_cell.angle_gamma   90.00
#
_symmetry.space_group_name_H-M   'P 1'
#
loop_
_entity.id
_entity.type
_entity.pdbx_description
1 polymer ?
#
loop_
_entity_poly.entity_id
_entity_poly.type
_entity_poly.pdbx_seq_one_letter_code
_entity_poly.pdbx_strand_id
1 'polypeptide(L)'
;MEVDLAAWRMIIGMYHHKTVTRKINTIFVRVQSVTISIIMVLPLLMILCGDVESNPGPTNTRQGTLSKTGEVVYPEKENVGHDLMAMFQSLKSDIAELKNQVNELNIKEEVIEIKKDVKELKTENEKLNKRMDNFENRARQNNLIFYGLEECGDLKTKEDSDKLIREVLKGEVKIERADDKSEVKFERIYRIGRKKSSQSRPRPLLVMFTR
;
A
#
# COMPACT_ATOMS: atom_id res chain seq x y z
N MET A 1 -65.30 -44.83 -94.30
CA MET A 1 -64.61 -45.15 -93.03
C MET A 1 -64.55 -43.88 -92.18
N GLU A 2 -65.68 -43.27 -91.82
CA GLU A 2 -65.66 -41.93 -91.19
C GLU A 2 -66.72 -41.67 -90.11
N VAL A 3 -67.62 -42.60 -89.80
CA VAL A 3 -68.76 -42.27 -88.94
C VAL A 3 -68.48 -42.42 -87.42
N ASP A 4 -67.28 -42.81 -87.02
CA ASP A 4 -67.01 -43.16 -85.61
C ASP A 4 -66.07 -42.21 -84.84
N LEU A 5 -65.50 -41.18 -85.49
CA LEU A 5 -64.60 -40.25 -84.78
C LEU A 5 -65.34 -39.13 -84.04
N ALA A 6 -66.48 -38.69 -84.58
CA ALA A 6 -67.25 -37.58 -84.00
C ALA A 6 -67.98 -37.99 -82.71
N ALA A 7 -68.55 -39.20 -82.68
CA ALA A 7 -69.22 -39.75 -81.50
C ALA A 7 -68.23 -39.94 -80.34
N TRP A 8 -67.04 -40.48 -80.62
CA TRP A 8 -65.98 -40.67 -79.63
C TRP A 8 -65.49 -39.34 -79.03
N ARG A 9 -65.29 -38.31 -79.85
CA ARG A 9 -64.89 -36.97 -79.38
C ARG A 9 -65.95 -36.32 -78.49
N MET A 10 -67.23 -36.50 -78.80
CA MET A 10 -68.30 -35.94 -77.99
C MET A 10 -68.40 -36.62 -76.61
N ILE A 11 -68.25 -37.94 -76.56
CA ILE A 11 -68.29 -38.70 -75.31
C ILE A 11 -67.09 -38.37 -74.41
N ILE A 12 -65.87 -38.31 -74.97
CA ILE A 12 -64.67 -37.90 -74.20
C ILE A 12 -64.81 -36.45 -73.72
N GLY A 13 -65.27 -35.54 -74.59
CA GLY A 13 -65.52 -34.14 -74.22
C GLY A 13 -66.53 -34.01 -73.08
N MET A 14 -67.66 -34.74 -73.15
CA MET A 14 -68.66 -34.79 -72.08
C MET A 14 -68.10 -35.40 -70.80
N TYR A 15 -67.31 -36.48 -70.90
CA TYR A 15 -66.75 -37.15 -69.73
C TYR A 15 -65.73 -36.26 -69.03
N HIS A 16 -64.83 -35.63 -69.81
CA HIS A 16 -63.83 -34.68 -69.31
C HIS A 16 -64.50 -33.47 -68.63
N HIS A 17 -65.51 -32.88 -69.28
CA HIS A 17 -66.29 -31.78 -68.72
C HIS A 17 -66.98 -32.17 -67.40
N LYS A 18 -67.61 -33.35 -67.33
CA LYS A 18 -68.26 -33.87 -66.10
C LYS A 18 -67.24 -34.12 -64.99
N THR A 19 -66.05 -34.64 -65.28
CA THR A 19 -65.00 -34.85 -64.26
C THR A 19 -64.41 -33.54 -63.74
N VAL A 20 -64.21 -32.54 -64.62
CA VAL A 20 -63.68 -31.22 -64.22
C VAL A 20 -64.70 -30.45 -63.38
N THR A 21 -65.97 -30.42 -63.79
CA THR A 21 -67.05 -29.80 -62.99
C THR A 21 -67.22 -30.49 -61.64
N ARG A 22 -67.11 -31.83 -61.56
CA ARG A 22 -67.17 -32.56 -60.28
C ARG A 22 -65.99 -32.22 -59.36
N LYS A 23 -64.77 -32.09 -59.90
CA LYS A 23 -63.58 -31.67 -59.13
C LYS A 23 -63.72 -30.23 -58.62
N ILE A 24 -64.17 -29.30 -59.46
CA ILE A 24 -64.40 -27.90 -59.07
C ILE A 24 -65.45 -27.82 -57.95
N ASN A 25 -66.56 -28.55 -58.07
CA ASN A 25 -67.58 -28.59 -57.04
C ASN A 25 -67.06 -29.18 -55.72
N THR A 26 -66.23 -30.24 -55.75
CA THR A 26 -65.63 -30.77 -54.51
C THR A 26 -64.63 -29.82 -53.86
N ILE A 27 -63.86 -29.05 -54.64
CA ILE A 27 -62.93 -28.04 -54.11
C ILE A 27 -63.74 -26.88 -53.51
N PHE A 28 -64.77 -26.41 -54.21
CA PHE A 28 -65.65 -25.35 -53.73
C PHE A 28 -66.34 -25.72 -52.41
N VAL A 29 -66.88 -26.94 -52.29
CA VAL A 29 -67.49 -27.45 -51.05
C VAL A 29 -66.47 -27.55 -49.91
N ARG A 30 -65.23 -27.97 -50.19
CA ARG A 30 -64.17 -28.02 -49.15
C ARG A 30 -63.77 -26.64 -48.68
N VAL A 31 -63.60 -25.67 -49.59
CA VAL A 31 -63.29 -24.28 -49.24
C VAL A 31 -64.42 -23.67 -48.41
N GLN A 32 -65.68 -23.86 -48.83
CA GLN A 32 -66.82 -23.42 -48.03
C GLN A 32 -66.87 -24.09 -46.65
N SER A 33 -66.64 -25.40 -46.56
CA SER A 33 -66.59 -26.11 -45.27
C SER A 33 -65.52 -25.55 -44.34
N VAL A 34 -64.31 -25.27 -44.84
CA VAL A 34 -63.22 -24.69 -44.03
C VAL A 34 -63.56 -23.27 -43.58
N THR A 35 -64.14 -22.45 -44.46
CA THR A 35 -64.57 -21.09 -44.08
C THR A 35 -65.65 -21.11 -43.00
N ILE A 36 -66.61 -22.04 -43.08
CA ILE A 36 -67.64 -22.22 -42.05
C ILE A 36 -67.01 -22.68 -40.73
N SER A 37 -66.06 -23.62 -40.77
CA SER A 37 -65.33 -24.05 -39.56
C SER A 37 -64.56 -22.90 -38.91
N ILE A 38 -63.87 -22.05 -39.69
CA ILE A 38 -63.15 -20.89 -39.15
C ILE A 38 -64.11 -19.87 -38.53
N ILE A 39 -65.22 -19.58 -39.21
CA ILE A 39 -66.26 -18.66 -38.72
C ILE A 39 -66.91 -19.18 -37.42
N MET A 40 -67.00 -20.50 -37.23
CA MET A 40 -67.57 -21.09 -36.01
C MET A 40 -66.56 -21.16 -34.85
N VAL A 41 -65.28 -21.39 -35.13
CA VAL A 41 -64.24 -21.57 -34.10
C VAL A 41 -63.73 -20.23 -33.54
N LEU A 42 -63.64 -19.18 -34.36
CA LEU A 42 -63.17 -17.86 -33.90
C LEU A 42 -64.04 -17.23 -32.79
N PRO A 43 -65.39 -17.22 -32.89
CA PRO A 43 -66.25 -16.72 -31.81
C PRO A 43 -66.13 -17.56 -30.54
N LEU A 44 -65.97 -18.87 -30.67
CA LEU A 44 -65.76 -19.78 -29.54
C LEU A 44 -64.44 -19.50 -28.82
N LEU A 45 -63.35 -19.23 -29.56
CA LEU A 45 -62.07 -18.79 -29.00
C LEU A 45 -62.19 -17.43 -28.33
N MET A 46 -62.92 -16.48 -28.93
CA MET A 46 -63.16 -15.16 -28.34
C MET A 46 -63.94 -15.24 -27.02
N ILE A 47 -64.88 -16.17 -26.88
CA ILE A 47 -65.59 -16.43 -25.62
C ILE A 47 -64.67 -17.07 -24.58
N LEU A 48 -63.75 -17.95 -25.00
CA LEU A 48 -62.76 -18.59 -24.12
C LEU A 48 -61.64 -17.66 -23.65
N CYS A 49 -61.30 -16.60 -24.41
CA CYS A 49 -60.24 -15.66 -24.07
C CYS A 49 -60.52 -14.78 -22.83
N GLY A 50 -61.76 -14.79 -22.31
CA GLY A 50 -62.13 -14.02 -21.12
C GLY A 50 -62.11 -12.50 -21.36
N ASP A 51 -62.58 -11.75 -20.38
CA ASP A 51 -62.57 -10.29 -20.43
C ASP A 51 -61.14 -9.75 -20.27
N VAL A 52 -60.71 -8.91 -21.22
CA VAL A 52 -59.40 -8.24 -21.18
C VAL A 52 -59.24 -7.35 -19.95
N GLU A 53 -60.35 -6.87 -19.37
CA GLU A 53 -60.32 -6.11 -18.11
C GLU A 53 -60.04 -7.00 -16.89
N SER A 54 -60.42 -8.28 -16.96
CA SER A 54 -60.19 -9.24 -15.87
C SER A 54 -58.82 -9.91 -15.92
N ASN A 55 -58.14 -9.87 -17.09
CA ASN A 55 -56.79 -10.40 -17.27
C ASN A 55 -55.96 -9.48 -18.20
N PRO A 56 -55.52 -8.31 -17.71
CA PRO A 56 -54.85 -7.29 -18.52
C PRO A 56 -53.41 -7.63 -18.94
N GLY A 57 -52.96 -8.89 -18.76
CA GLY A 57 -51.57 -9.27 -18.97
C GLY A 57 -50.62 -8.67 -17.92
N PRO A 58 -49.31 -8.98 -18.00
CA PRO A 58 -48.33 -8.56 -16.99
C PRO A 58 -48.10 -7.04 -16.98
N THR A 59 -48.44 -6.40 -15.85
CA THR A 59 -48.41 -4.94 -15.63
C THR A 59 -47.00 -4.33 -15.53
N ASN A 60 -45.95 -5.15 -15.53
CA ASN A 60 -44.55 -4.70 -15.44
C ASN A 60 -43.96 -4.26 -16.78
N THR A 61 -44.77 -4.23 -17.84
CA THR A 61 -44.38 -3.77 -19.18
C THR A 61 -44.84 -2.33 -19.39
N ARG A 62 -44.19 -1.59 -20.30
CA ARG A 62 -44.54 -0.20 -20.65
C ARG A 62 -46.02 0.03 -21.01
N GLN A 63 -46.75 -1.03 -21.39
CA GLN A 63 -48.18 -0.99 -21.68
C GLN A 63 -49.07 -1.08 -20.43
N GLY A 64 -48.57 -1.60 -19.31
CA GLY A 64 -49.31 -1.74 -18.05
C GLY A 64 -49.53 -0.44 -17.27
N THR A 65 -48.88 0.65 -17.68
CA THR A 65 -48.95 1.96 -17.01
C THR A 65 -49.75 2.99 -17.81
N LEU A 66 -50.78 2.55 -18.54
CA LEU A 66 -51.77 3.45 -19.16
C LEU A 66 -52.90 3.70 -18.17
N SER A 67 -53.05 4.95 -17.72
CA SER A 67 -54.23 5.38 -16.96
C SER A 67 -55.47 5.38 -17.88
N LYS A 68 -56.67 5.30 -17.30
CA LYS A 68 -57.95 5.35 -18.03
C LYS A 68 -58.15 6.65 -18.86
N THR A 69 -57.25 7.61 -18.74
CA THR A 69 -57.26 8.92 -19.44
C THR A 69 -56.17 9.05 -20.51
N GLY A 70 -55.35 8.03 -20.75
CA GLY A 70 -54.37 8.01 -21.86
C GLY A 70 -53.11 8.87 -21.65
N GLU A 71 -52.92 9.44 -20.45
CA GLU A 71 -51.69 10.15 -20.12
C GLU A 71 -50.64 9.21 -19.52
N VAL A 72 -49.41 9.32 -20.02
CA VAL A 72 -48.23 8.61 -19.51
C VAL A 72 -47.87 9.19 -18.15
N VAL A 73 -48.23 8.48 -17.08
CA VAL A 73 -47.77 8.79 -15.72
C VAL A 73 -46.37 8.20 -15.56
N TYR A 74 -45.36 9.06 -15.54
CA TYR A 74 -44.02 8.67 -15.10
C TYR A 74 -44.05 8.45 -13.58
N PRO A 75 -43.34 7.45 -13.03
CA PRO A 75 -43.15 7.38 -11.58
C PRO A 75 -42.52 8.70 -11.12
N GLU A 76 -43.07 9.31 -10.06
CA GLU A 76 -42.43 10.45 -9.42
C GLU A 76 -40.99 10.06 -9.09
N LYS A 77 -40.03 10.88 -9.53
CA LYS A 77 -38.62 10.70 -9.17
C LYS A 77 -38.51 10.88 -7.66
N GLU A 78 -38.60 9.79 -6.90
CA GLU A 78 -38.32 9.82 -5.47
C GLU A 78 -36.95 10.48 -5.22
N ASN A 79 -36.86 11.19 -4.09
CA ASN A 79 -35.83 12.13 -3.64
C ASN A 79 -34.35 11.65 -3.63
N VAL A 80 -34.04 10.51 -4.24
CA VAL A 80 -32.72 9.88 -4.34
C VAL A 80 -31.67 10.84 -4.92
N GLY A 81 -32.06 11.71 -5.87
CA GLY A 81 -31.14 12.70 -6.44
C GLY A 81 -30.73 13.80 -5.46
N HIS A 82 -31.61 14.17 -4.52
CA HIS A 82 -31.34 15.19 -3.52
C HIS A 82 -30.39 14.66 -2.44
N ASP A 83 -30.63 13.43 -1.96
CA ASP A 83 -29.77 12.78 -0.97
C ASP A 83 -28.36 12.51 -1.52
N LEU A 84 -28.26 12.08 -2.79
CA LEU A 84 -26.97 11.89 -3.44
C LEU A 84 -26.21 13.22 -3.60
N MET A 85 -26.93 14.30 -3.92
CA MET A 85 -26.34 15.64 -4.03
C MET A 85 -25.86 16.17 -2.67
N ALA A 86 -26.65 15.96 -1.61
CA ALA A 86 -26.28 16.31 -0.24
C ALA A 86 -25.04 15.54 0.22
N MET A 87 -24.99 14.23 -0.05
CA MET A 87 -23.83 13.40 0.27
C MET A 87 -22.59 13.84 -0.51
N PHE A 88 -22.74 14.21 -1.79
CA PHE A 88 -21.63 14.74 -2.59
C PHE A 88 -21.11 16.08 -2.08
N GLN A 89 -22.00 16.97 -1.62
CA GLN A 89 -21.60 18.23 -0.99
C GLN A 89 -20.87 18.01 0.34
N SER A 90 -21.36 17.09 1.17
CA SER A 90 -20.69 16.69 2.42
C SER A 90 -19.29 16.16 2.15
N LEU A 91 -19.15 15.20 1.23
CA LEU A 91 -17.84 14.64 0.86
C LEU A 91 -16.88 15.71 0.33
N LYS A 92 -17.39 16.67 -0.44
CA LYS A 92 -16.59 17.80 -0.93
C LYS A 92 -16.11 18.69 0.21
N SER A 93 -16.94 18.91 1.24
CA SER A 93 -16.57 19.62 2.46
C SER A 93 -15.49 18.87 3.24
N ASP A 94 -15.70 17.58 3.48
CA ASP A 94 -14.75 16.72 4.22
C ASP A 94 -13.38 16.68 3.52
N ILE A 95 -13.35 16.61 2.19
CA ILE A 95 -12.11 16.66 1.40
C ILE A 95 -11.41 18.02 1.55
N ALA A 96 -12.15 19.12 1.62
CA ALA A 96 -11.57 20.44 1.81
C ALA A 96 -10.99 20.59 3.23
N GLU A 97 -11.71 20.12 4.24
CA GLU A 97 -11.24 20.10 5.63
C GLU A 97 -9.99 19.23 5.80
N LEU A 98 -9.98 18.01 5.25
CA LEU A 98 -8.81 17.14 5.28
C LEU A 98 -7.60 17.76 4.58
N LYS A 99 -7.80 18.47 3.46
CA LYS A 99 -6.71 19.20 2.79
C LYS A 99 -6.17 20.32 3.66
N ASN A 100 -7.04 21.06 4.34
CA ASN A 100 -6.63 22.13 5.24
C ASN A 100 -5.86 21.55 6.44
N GLN A 101 -6.35 20.47 7.06
CA GLN A 101 -5.64 19.77 8.14
C GLN A 101 -4.27 19.26 7.68
N VAL A 102 -4.18 18.64 6.50
CA VAL A 102 -2.91 18.16 5.94
C VAL A 102 -1.93 19.30 5.66
N ASN A 103 -2.42 20.47 5.24
CA ASN A 103 -1.59 21.64 5.03
C ASN A 103 -1.18 22.30 6.36
N GLU A 104 -2.11 22.49 7.28
CA GLU A 104 -1.88 23.05 8.63
C GLU A 104 -0.91 22.21 9.44
N LEU A 105 -0.90 20.90 9.22
CA LEU A 105 0.00 20.02 9.92
C LEU A 105 1.47 20.42 9.73
N ASN A 106 1.87 21.17 8.69
CA ASN A 106 3.22 21.77 8.51
C ASN A 106 4.41 20.83 8.82
N ILE A 107 4.16 19.51 8.91
CA ILE A 107 5.09 18.47 9.38
C ILE A 107 6.33 18.50 8.50
N LYS A 108 6.18 18.84 7.22
CA LYS A 108 7.30 18.91 6.28
C LYS A 108 8.30 19.99 6.68
N GLU A 109 7.84 21.16 7.09
CA GLU A 109 8.70 22.28 7.48
C GLU A 109 9.38 21.99 8.82
N GLU A 110 8.62 21.54 9.82
CA GLU A 110 9.16 21.14 11.13
C GLU A 110 10.18 20.00 10.99
N VAL A 111 9.91 19.00 10.15
CA VAL A 111 10.87 17.90 9.90
C VAL A 111 12.14 18.40 9.20
N ILE A 112 12.04 19.41 8.33
CA ILE A 112 13.21 20.04 7.71
C ILE A 112 14.04 20.79 8.74
N GLU A 113 13.39 21.56 9.62
CA GLU A 113 14.05 22.31 10.70
C GLU A 113 14.72 21.37 11.70
N ILE A 114 14.01 20.35 12.19
CA ILE A 114 14.57 19.33 13.07
C ILE A 114 15.77 18.63 12.43
N LYS A 115 15.71 18.31 11.12
CA LYS A 115 16.86 17.71 10.42
C LYS A 115 18.06 18.64 10.38
N LYS A 116 17.84 19.94 10.23
CA LYS A 116 18.91 20.95 10.26
C LYS A 116 19.52 21.02 11.67
N ASP A 117 18.69 21.13 12.70
CA ASP A 117 19.14 21.20 14.09
C ASP A 117 19.93 19.94 14.50
N VAL A 118 19.43 18.76 14.13
CA VAL A 118 20.13 17.49 14.38
C VAL A 118 21.50 17.47 13.69
N LYS A 119 21.60 18.04 12.48
CA LYS A 119 22.88 18.12 11.77
C LYS A 119 23.83 19.08 12.47
N GLU A 120 23.35 20.25 12.89
CA GLU A 120 24.13 21.25 13.62
C GLU A 120 24.64 20.67 14.95
N LEU A 121 23.76 20.09 15.76
CA LEU A 121 24.11 19.42 17.02
C LEU A 121 25.15 18.32 16.83
N LYS A 122 25.04 17.50 15.77
CA LYS A 122 26.07 16.50 15.46
C LYS A 122 27.43 17.14 15.20
N THR A 123 27.48 18.21 14.41
CA THR A 123 28.73 18.91 14.13
C THR A 123 29.34 19.56 15.36
N GLU A 124 28.51 20.10 16.27
CA GLU A 124 28.98 20.66 17.54
C GLU A 124 29.53 19.58 18.46
N ASN A 125 28.84 18.43 18.55
CA ASN A 125 29.30 17.30 19.33
C ASN A 125 30.67 16.78 18.82
N GLU A 126 30.85 16.66 17.51
CA GLU A 126 32.15 16.32 16.92
C GLU A 126 33.25 17.35 17.25
N LYS A 127 32.93 18.66 17.21
CA LYS A 127 33.86 19.71 17.60
C LYS A 127 34.24 19.62 19.08
N LEU A 128 33.27 19.36 19.95
CA LEU A 128 33.49 19.19 21.39
C LEU A 128 34.36 17.97 21.68
N ASN A 129 34.08 16.83 21.03
CA ASN A 129 34.91 15.63 21.16
C ASN A 129 36.35 15.88 20.74
N LYS A 130 36.57 16.54 19.59
CA LYS A 130 37.94 16.92 19.15
C LYS A 130 38.64 17.84 20.15
N ARG A 131 37.90 18.78 20.76
CA ARG A 131 38.47 19.66 21.80
C ARG A 131 38.82 18.87 23.06
N MET A 132 37.95 17.97 23.49
CA MET A 132 38.20 17.07 24.61
C MET A 132 39.45 16.22 24.37
N ASP A 133 39.55 15.57 23.21
CA ASP A 133 40.72 14.77 22.83
C ASP A 133 42.01 15.61 22.87
N ASN A 134 41.96 16.84 22.35
CA ASN A 134 43.10 17.75 22.39
C ASN A 134 43.49 18.14 23.82
N PHE A 135 42.51 18.43 24.69
CA PHE A 135 42.78 18.75 26.09
C PHE A 135 43.36 17.56 26.84
N GLU A 136 42.78 16.38 26.65
CA GLU A 136 43.28 15.16 27.25
C GLU A 136 44.69 14.82 26.78
N ASN A 137 44.96 14.95 25.48
CA ASN A 137 46.29 14.73 24.92
C ASN A 137 47.28 15.73 25.51
N ARG A 138 46.91 17.02 25.59
CA ARG A 138 47.74 18.05 26.21
C ARG A 138 47.99 17.78 27.69
N ALA A 139 46.99 17.28 28.42
CA ALA A 139 47.12 16.91 29.83
C ALA A 139 47.98 15.64 30.04
N ARG A 140 48.12 14.79 29.02
CA ARG A 140 48.97 13.58 29.05
C ARG A 140 50.35 13.77 28.41
N GLN A 141 50.67 14.94 27.85
CA GLN A 141 51.94 15.19 27.14
C GLN A 141 53.18 14.96 28.00
N ASN A 142 53.09 15.23 29.30
CA ASN A 142 54.14 15.04 30.28
C ASN A 142 54.08 13.67 30.98
N ASN A 143 53.20 12.77 30.53
CA ASN A 143 53.04 11.45 31.12
C ASN A 143 53.74 10.42 30.24
N LEU A 144 54.72 9.70 30.80
CA LEU A 144 55.35 8.56 30.15
C LEU A 144 54.96 7.26 30.85
N ILE A 145 54.83 6.19 30.06
CA ILE A 145 54.51 4.85 30.54
C ILE A 145 55.69 3.94 30.25
N PHE A 146 56.26 3.37 31.32
CA PHE A 146 57.34 2.41 31.25
C PHE A 146 56.80 0.99 31.44
N TYR A 147 57.17 0.09 30.53
CA TYR A 147 56.79 -1.32 30.54
C TYR A 147 57.99 -2.18 30.92
N GLY A 148 57.75 -3.40 31.40
CA GLY A 148 58.81 -4.38 31.65
C GLY A 148 59.64 -4.16 32.93
N LEU A 149 59.45 -3.06 33.64
CA LEU A 149 60.16 -2.79 34.88
C LEU A 149 59.72 -3.75 35.99
N GLU A 150 60.62 -4.57 36.53
CA GLU A 150 60.31 -5.52 37.60
C GLU A 150 59.72 -4.84 38.84
N GLU A 151 58.87 -5.56 39.58
CA GLU A 151 58.29 -5.06 40.83
C GLU A 151 59.10 -5.62 42.01
N CYS A 152 59.88 -4.78 42.69
CA CYS A 152 60.51 -5.14 43.96
C CYS A 152 59.42 -5.36 45.05
N GLY A 153 59.08 -6.62 45.31
CA GLY A 153 58.35 -7.06 46.51
C GLY A 153 56.94 -6.48 46.75
N ASP A 154 56.45 -6.69 47.97
CA ASP A 154 55.09 -6.32 48.42
C ASP A 154 55.00 -4.93 49.07
N LEU A 155 56.14 -4.28 49.33
CA LEU A 155 56.21 -2.94 49.92
C LEU A 155 56.45 -1.89 48.82
N LYS A 156 55.35 -1.38 48.27
CA LYS A 156 55.37 -0.35 47.23
C LYS A 156 55.41 1.03 47.85
N THR A 157 56.57 1.43 48.35
CA THR A 157 56.79 2.85 48.69
C THR A 157 57.07 3.62 47.40
N LYS A 158 56.53 4.85 47.28
CA LYS A 158 56.75 5.72 46.11
C LYS A 158 58.24 5.91 45.81
N GLU A 159 59.07 5.88 46.86
CA GLU A 159 60.52 6.06 46.81
C GLU A 159 61.25 4.96 46.02
N ASP A 160 60.76 3.72 46.04
CA ASP A 160 61.40 2.61 45.33
C ASP A 160 61.16 2.73 43.81
N SER A 161 59.99 3.23 43.42
CA SER A 161 59.67 3.49 42.02
C SER A 161 60.41 4.71 41.47
N ASP A 162 60.69 5.72 42.32
CA ASP A 162 61.52 6.88 41.97
C ASP A 162 62.95 6.46 41.65
N LYS A 163 63.57 5.64 42.52
CA LYS A 163 64.94 5.13 42.33
C LYS A 163 65.06 4.28 41.07
N LEU A 164 64.11 3.37 40.84
CA LEU A 164 64.09 2.48 39.67
C LEU A 164 64.05 3.29 38.37
N ILE A 165 63.23 4.35 38.30
CA ILE A 165 63.16 5.18 37.11
C ILE A 165 64.43 6.00 36.91
N ARG A 166 65.04 6.55 37.97
CA ARG A 166 66.32 7.27 37.84
C ARG A 166 67.43 6.36 37.32
N GLU A 167 67.51 5.13 37.81
CA GLU A 167 68.47 4.12 37.32
C GLU A 167 68.27 3.82 35.83
N VAL A 168 67.01 3.65 35.39
CA VAL A 168 66.67 3.43 33.97
C VAL A 168 67.02 4.65 33.12
N LEU A 169 66.71 5.86 33.57
CA LEU A 169 67.01 7.10 32.85
C LEU A 169 68.52 7.31 32.68
N LYS A 170 69.31 6.95 33.70
CA LYS A 170 70.78 7.03 33.66
C LYS A 170 71.40 5.93 32.80
N GLY A 171 70.92 4.70 32.93
CA GLY A 171 71.48 3.53 32.26
C GLY A 171 71.07 3.43 30.79
N GLU A 172 69.77 3.31 30.53
CA GLU A 172 69.25 3.03 29.19
C GLU A 172 69.11 4.30 28.34
N VAL A 173 68.58 5.37 28.93
CA VAL A 173 68.27 6.62 28.20
C VAL A 173 69.48 7.57 28.14
N LYS A 174 70.49 7.35 29.01
CA LYS A 174 71.74 8.13 29.08
C LYS A 174 71.51 9.63 29.24
N ILE A 175 70.52 10.01 30.03
CA ILE A 175 70.30 11.42 30.38
C ILE A 175 71.36 11.83 31.40
N GLU A 176 72.24 12.74 31.00
CA GLU A 176 73.20 13.36 31.92
C GLU A 176 72.42 14.02 33.07
N ARG A 177 72.87 13.82 34.32
CA ARG A 177 72.24 14.38 35.54
C ARG A 177 70.81 13.90 35.86
N ALA A 178 70.40 12.73 35.39
CA ALA A 178 69.14 12.10 35.80
C ALA A 178 68.98 11.87 37.33
N ASP A 179 70.11 11.77 38.05
CA ASP A 179 70.13 11.63 39.51
C ASP A 179 69.79 12.95 40.23
N ASP A 180 69.98 14.10 39.56
CA ASP A 180 69.75 15.41 40.16
C ASP A 180 68.26 15.72 40.21
N LYS A 181 67.70 15.69 41.43
CA LYS A 181 66.29 16.03 41.71
C LYS A 181 65.91 17.46 41.28
N SER A 182 66.89 18.32 41.04
CA SER A 182 66.66 19.69 40.56
C SER A 182 66.35 19.75 39.07
N GLU A 183 66.97 18.87 38.26
CA GLU A 183 66.79 18.84 36.81
C GLU A 183 65.64 17.92 36.40
N VAL A 184 65.56 16.73 36.99
CA VAL A 184 64.47 15.77 36.72
C VAL A 184 63.54 15.66 37.93
N LYS A 185 62.41 16.37 37.82
CA LYS A 185 61.34 16.40 38.81
C LYS A 185 60.12 15.63 38.33
N PHE A 186 59.59 14.81 39.22
CA PHE A 186 58.38 14.03 38.98
C PHE A 186 57.25 14.59 39.82
N GLU A 187 56.09 14.80 39.20
CA GLU A 187 54.87 15.21 39.91
C GLU A 187 54.24 13.99 40.61
N ARG A 188 54.09 12.89 39.86
CA ARG A 188 53.53 11.63 40.35
C ARG A 188 54.18 10.45 39.68
N ILE A 189 54.38 9.39 40.47
CA ILE A 189 54.88 8.10 40.01
C ILE A 189 53.99 7.03 40.63
N TYR A 190 53.39 6.18 39.80
CA TYR A 190 52.61 5.03 40.28
C TYR A 190 52.47 3.96 39.20
N ARG A 191 52.26 2.72 39.65
CA ARG A 191 51.96 1.58 38.77
C ARG A 191 50.48 1.56 38.43
N ILE A 192 50.15 1.38 37.15
CA ILE A 192 48.76 1.33 36.67
C ILE A 192 48.13 -0.02 37.05
N GLY A 193 46.91 0.02 37.58
CA GLY A 193 46.11 -1.17 37.87
C GLY A 193 46.46 -1.87 39.19
N ARG A 194 45.71 -2.92 39.53
CA ARG A 194 45.90 -3.71 40.77
C ARG A 194 46.87 -4.86 40.55
N LYS A 195 47.76 -5.15 41.52
CA LYS A 195 48.66 -6.33 41.48
C LYS A 195 47.79 -7.58 41.57
N LYS A 196 47.86 -8.46 40.56
CA LYS A 196 47.22 -9.78 40.61
C LYS A 196 48.28 -10.83 40.90
N SER A 197 48.01 -11.72 41.84
CA SER A 197 48.95 -12.81 42.21
C SER A 197 49.26 -13.74 41.03
N SER A 198 48.32 -13.91 40.10
CA SER A 198 48.48 -14.73 38.89
C SER A 198 49.20 -14.02 37.72
N GLN A 199 49.60 -12.75 37.89
CA GLN A 199 50.14 -11.97 36.79
C GLN A 199 51.66 -12.10 36.71
N SER A 200 52.13 -12.82 35.69
CA SER A 200 53.57 -13.00 35.41
C SER A 200 54.26 -11.73 34.90
N ARG A 201 53.53 -10.80 34.28
CA ARG A 201 54.09 -9.55 33.72
C ARG A 201 54.01 -8.39 34.72
N PRO A 202 55.09 -7.61 34.90
CA PRO A 202 55.05 -6.44 35.77
C PRO A 202 54.03 -5.40 35.26
N ARG A 203 53.42 -4.65 36.16
CA ARG A 203 52.44 -3.61 35.79
C ARG A 203 53.14 -2.42 35.14
N PRO A 204 52.52 -1.70 34.19
CA PRO A 204 53.13 -0.49 33.64
C PRO A 204 53.32 0.57 34.73
N LEU A 205 54.43 1.31 34.66
CA LEU A 205 54.69 2.45 35.54
C LEU A 205 54.39 3.74 34.80
N LEU A 206 53.48 4.56 35.35
CA LEU A 206 53.19 5.89 34.84
C LEU A 206 54.01 6.91 35.63
N VAL A 207 54.73 7.75 34.90
CA VAL A 207 55.54 8.84 35.43
C VAL A 207 55.03 10.14 34.83
N MET A 208 54.61 11.06 35.70
CA MET A 208 54.24 12.43 35.33
C MET A 208 55.43 13.34 35.61
N PHE A 209 55.96 13.98 34.58
CA PHE A 209 57.06 14.93 34.70
C PHE A 209 56.52 16.33 34.96
N THR A 210 57.12 17.04 35.91
CA THR A 210 56.89 18.48 35.99
C THR A 210 57.70 19.17 34.90
N ARG A 211 57.08 20.12 34.22
CA ARG A 211 57.73 20.93 33.19
C ARG A 211 58.71 21.93 33.79
#